data_AF-A0A5B1L464-F1
#
_entry.id   AF-A0A5B1L464-F1
#
_cell.length_a   1.000
_cell.length_b   1.000
_cell.length_c   1.000
_cell.angle_alpha   90.00
_cell.angle_beta   90.00
_cell.angle_gamma   90.00
#
_symmetry.space_group_name_H-M   'P 1'
#
loop_
_entity.id
_entity.type
_entity.pdbx_description
1 polymer ?
#
loop_
_entity_poly.entity_id
_entity_poly.type
_entity_poly.pdbx_seq_one_letter_code
_entity_poly.pdbx_strand_id
1 'polypeptide(L)' 'MSSLKLQKRLAASVMRCGKKKVWLDPNEINEIANTNSRQNIRKMIKDGLVIKKPVAVHSRARVRKNTEARRKG' A
#
# COMPACT_ATOMS: atom_id res chain seq x y z
N MET A 1 -22.51 4.45 9.58
CA MET A 1 -21.15 4.46 8.99
C MET A 1 -21.12 3.51 7.81
N SER A 2 -20.61 3.96 6.66
CA SER A 2 -20.42 3.12 5.48
C SER A 2 -19.25 2.13 5.69
N SER A 3 -19.40 0.92 5.18
CA SER A 3 -18.39 -0.15 5.34
C SER A 3 -17.41 -0.14 4.15
N LEU A 4 -16.15 0.21 4.39
CA LEU A 4 -15.09 0.21 3.36
C LEU A 4 -14.40 -1.16 3.14
N LYS A 5 -15.03 -2.25 3.61
CA LYS A 5 -14.45 -3.61 3.53
C LYS A 5 -14.27 -4.07 2.09
N LEU A 6 -15.21 -3.73 1.21
CA LEU A 6 -15.18 -4.09 -0.20
C LEU A 6 -14.04 -3.37 -0.92
N GLN A 7 -13.96 -2.06 -0.77
CA GLN A 7 -12.96 -1.19 -1.40
C GLN A 7 -11.56 -1.60 -1.00
N LYS A 8 -11.34 -1.85 0.30
CA LYS A 8 -10.05 -2.33 0.81
C LYS A 8 -9.65 -3.68 0.22
N ARG A 9 -10.61 -4.58 -0.04
CA ARG A 9 -10.36 -5.88 -0.71
C ARG A 9 -10.06 -5.69 -2.19
N LEU A 10 -10.82 -4.86 -2.90
CA LEU A 10 -10.63 -4.60 -4.32
C LEU A 10 -9.30 -3.90 -4.59
N ALA A 11 -8.97 -2.85 -3.83
CA ALA A 11 -7.70 -2.14 -3.93
C ALA A 11 -6.50 -3.06 -3.68
N ALA A 12 -6.57 -3.94 -2.68
CA ALA A 12 -5.52 -4.93 -2.41
C ALA A 12 -5.30 -5.88 -3.60
N SER A 13 -6.39 -6.35 -4.21
CA SER A 13 -6.34 -7.23 -5.39
C SER A 13 -5.77 -6.51 -6.63
N VAL A 14 -6.18 -5.26 -6.87
CA VAL A 14 -5.72 -4.44 -8.01
C VAL A 14 -4.23 -4.09 -7.87
N MET A 15 -3.78 -3.69 -6.68
CA MET A 15 -2.38 -3.30 -6.41
C MET A 15 -1.44 -4.48 -6.14
N ARG A 16 -1.95 -5.72 -6.21
CA ARG A 16 -1.22 -6.96 -5.88
C ARG A 16 -0.48 -6.86 -4.54
N CYS A 17 -1.19 -6.42 -3.50
CA CYS A 17 -0.63 -6.29 -2.16
C CYS A 17 -1.60 -6.75 -1.06
N GLY A 18 -1.12 -6.94 0.16
CA GLY A 18 -1.99 -7.26 1.30
C GLY A 18 -2.86 -6.09 1.74
N LYS A 19 -4.02 -6.37 2.34
CA LYS A 19 -4.97 -5.36 2.87
C LYS A 19 -4.32 -4.37 3.86
N LYS A 20 -3.27 -4.78 4.58
CA LYS A 20 -2.50 -3.92 5.52
C LYS A 20 -1.71 -2.82 4.80
N LYS A 21 -1.40 -3.01 3.51
CA LYS A 21 -0.66 -2.05 2.68
C LYS A 21 -1.56 -1.07 1.94
N VAL A 22 -2.87 -1.26 1.94
CA VAL A 22 -3.82 -0.29 1.38
C VAL A 22 -4.05 0.82 2.41
N TRP A 23 -3.78 2.05 2.01
CA TRP A 23 -4.23 3.27 2.69
C TRP A 23 -5.39 3.88 1.90
N LEU A 24 -6.39 4.37 2.63
CA LEU A 24 -7.59 5.03 2.11
C LEU A 24 -7.63 6.40 2.75
N ASP A 25 -7.90 7.45 1.97
CA ASP A 25 -8.00 8.80 2.49
C ASP A 25 -9.17 8.93 3.48
N PRO A 26 -8.94 9.37 4.73
CA PRO A 26 -10.01 9.59 5.70
C PRO A 26 -10.90 10.81 5.37
N ASN A 27 -10.45 11.75 4.55
CA ASN A 27 -11.23 12.92 4.18
C ASN A 27 -12.26 12.58 3.09
N GLU A 28 -11.93 11.65 2.20
CA GLU A 28 -12.76 11.28 1.04
C GLU A 28 -13.53 9.95 1.24
N ILE A 29 -13.90 9.64 2.48
CA ILE A 29 -14.59 8.38 2.83
C ILE A 29 -15.89 8.19 2.03
N ASN A 30 -16.64 9.26 1.78
CA ASN A 30 -17.91 9.18 1.06
C ASN A 30 -17.71 8.83 -0.42
N GLU A 31 -16.71 9.43 -1.07
CA GLU A 31 -16.38 9.14 -2.46
C GLU A 31 -15.87 7.70 -2.62
N ILE A 32 -14.99 7.27 -1.69
CA ILE A 32 -14.48 5.91 -1.67
C ILE A 32 -15.62 4.91 -1.43
N ALA A 33 -16.55 5.20 -0.52
CA ALA A 33 -17.68 4.33 -0.22
C ALA A 33 -18.60 4.10 -1.42
N ASN A 34 -18.78 5.11 -2.28
CA ASN A 34 -19.59 5.00 -3.50
C ASN A 34 -18.92 4.17 -4.62
N THR A 35 -17.62 3.87 -4.48
CA THR A 35 -16.85 3.15 -5.50
C THR A 35 -16.93 1.63 -5.33
N ASN A 36 -17.55 0.96 -6.31
CA ASN A 36 -17.84 -0.49 -6.23
C ASN A 36 -17.15 -1.35 -7.31
N SER A 37 -16.47 -0.74 -8.29
CA SER A 37 -15.84 -1.45 -9.42
C SER A 37 -14.31 -1.43 -9.34
N ARG A 38 -13.66 -2.45 -9.90
CA ARG A 38 -12.18 -2.49 -9.98
C ARG A 38 -11.60 -1.39 -10.87
N GLN A 39 -12.33 -0.99 -11.91
CA GLN A 39 -11.91 0.07 -12.81
C GLN A 39 -11.89 1.42 -12.11
N ASN A 40 -12.92 1.73 -11.32
CA ASN A 40 -12.99 2.96 -10.55
C ASN A 40 -11.92 2.99 -9.44
N ILE A 41 -11.65 1.84 -8.79
CA ILE A 41 -10.53 1.74 -7.84
C ILE A 41 -9.17 2.03 -8.52
N ARG A 42 -8.94 1.62 -9.77
CA ARG A 42 -7.72 1.99 -10.52
C ARG A 42 -7.64 3.51 -10.74
N LYS A 43 -8.77 4.15 -11.03
CA LYS A 43 -8.84 5.62 -11.15
C LYS A 43 -8.47 6.28 -9.82
N MET A 44 -9.08 5.86 -8.71
CA MET A 44 -8.76 6.39 -7.37
C MET A 44 -7.31 6.17 -6.94
N ILE A 45 -6.68 5.08 -7.37
CA ILE A 45 -5.24 4.84 -7.15
C ILE A 45 -4.39 5.84 -7.95
N LYS A 46 -4.79 6.13 -9.19
CA LYS A 46 -4.10 7.11 -10.04
C LYS A 46 -4.25 8.53 -9.50
N ASP A 47 -5.43 8.84 -8.97
CA ASP A 47 -5.77 10.15 -8.39
C ASP A 47 -5.18 10.35 -6.99
N GLY A 48 -4.65 9.29 -6.36
CA GLY A 48 -3.95 9.36 -5.07
C GLY A 48 -4.82 9.19 -3.83
N LEU A 49 -6.14 8.99 -3.99
CA LEU A 49 -7.08 8.72 -2.88
C LEU A 49 -6.85 7.35 -2.23
N VAL A 50 -6.26 6.42 -2.98
CA VAL A 50 -5.89 5.07 -2.51
C VAL A 50 -4.41 4.84 -2.76
N ILE A 51 -3.64 4.63 -1.69
CA ILE A 51 -2.19 4.55 -1.76
C ILE A 51 -1.69 3.19 -1.26
N LYS A 52 -0.65 2.66 -1.91
CA LYS A 52 0.11 1.52 -1.41
C LYS A 52 1.18 2.00 -0.42
N LYS A 53 0.98 1.70 0.86
CA LYS A 53 1.98 1.97 1.91
C LYS A 53 3.27 1.19 1.64
N PRO A 54 4.45 1.78 1.89
CA PRO A 54 5.72 1.10 1.75
C PRO A 54 5.85 -0.09 2.71
N VAL A 55 6.76 -1.00 2.39
CA VAL A 55 7.16 -2.09 3.28
C VAL A 55 8.02 -1.52 4.41
N ALA A 56 7.87 -2.02 5.63
CA ALA A 56 8.79 -1.68 6.70
C ALA A 56 10.16 -2.24 6.33
N VAL A 57 11.15 -1.38 6.15
CA VAL A 57 12.48 -1.79 5.70
C VAL A 57 13.33 -2.19 6.89
N HIS A 58 13.96 -3.35 6.82
CA HIS A 58 15.05 -3.70 7.73
C HIS A 58 16.39 -3.22 7.15
N SER A 59 17.11 -2.38 7.89
CA SER A 59 18.39 -1.84 7.43
C SER A 59 19.43 -2.95 7.23
N ARG A 60 20.08 -2.95 6.06
CA ARG A 60 21.20 -3.84 5.72
C ARG A 60 22.58 -3.22 6.00
N ALA A 61 22.64 -2.01 6.56
CA ALA A 61 23.90 -1.28 6.76
C ALA A 61 24.92 -2.08 7.59
N ARG A 62 24.48 -2.68 8.71
CA ARG A 62 25.35 -3.50 9.57
C ARG A 62 25.91 -4.72 8.86
N VAL A 63 25.06 -5.45 8.14
CA VAL A 63 25.48 -6.64 7.38
C VAL A 63 26.48 -6.24 6.30
N ARG A 64 26.21 -5.17 5.55
CA ARG A 64 27.13 -4.68 4.50
C ARG A 64 28.49 -4.27 5.07
N LYS A 65 28.53 -3.54 6.20
CA LYS A 65 29.77 -3.18 6.89
C LYS A 65 30.58 -4.41 7.29
N ASN A 66 29.92 -5.42 7.87
CA ASN A 66 30.60 -6.66 8.26
C ASN A 66 31.09 -7.48 7.06
N THR A 67 30.32 -7.51 5.96
CA THR A 67 30.74 -8.16 4.70
C THR A 67 31.95 -7.46 4.09
N GLU A 68 32.00 -6.13 4.13
CA GLU A 68 33.15 -5.37 3.65
C GLU A 68 34.40 -5.64 4.50
N ALA A 69 34.26 -5.67 5.83
CA ALA A 69 35.35 -6.02 6.73
C ALA A 69 35.91 -7.42 6.46
N ARG A 70 35.04 -8.44 6.37
CA ARG A 70 35.44 -9.82 6.02
C ARG A 70 36.07 -9.95 4.62
N ARG A 71 35.71 -9.07 3.69
CA ARG A 71 36.30 -9.08 2.33
C ARG A 71 37.73 -8.55 2.33
N LYS A 72 38.09 -7.69 3.29
CA LYS A 72 39.43 -7.10 3.42
C LYS A 72 40.43 -8.01 4.13
N GLY A 73 39.98 -9.17 4.65
CA GLY A 73 40.76 -10.09 5.49
C GLY A 73 40.27 -10.04 6.92
#